data_AF-W7ED10-F1
#
_entry.id   AF-W7ED10-F1
#
_cell.length_a   1.000
_cell.length_b   1.000
_cell.length_c   1.000
_cell.angle_alpha   90.00
_cell.angle_beta   90.00
_cell.angle_gamma   90.00
#
_symmetry.space_group_name_H-M   'P 1'
#
loop_
_entity.id
_entity.type
_entity.pdbx_description
1 polymer ?
#
loop_
_entity_poly.entity_id
_entity_poly.type
_entity_poly.pdbx_seq_one_letter_code
_entity_poly.pdbx_strand_id
1 'polypeptide(L)'
;MTSPDSWSQRLREHCLVRGIPEPTYTDLSDRRGGRTAWTTMVSVSGTNYQARFWYDGDYLSQAKEDCSEVALRTITGYMNSAQMPPPASHYRSLGTQMNQSITS
;
A
#
# COMPACT_ATOMS: atom_id res chain seq x y z
N MET A 1 12.36 -12.78 4.86
CA MET A 1 13.00 -11.45 4.78
C MET A 1 11.93 -10.48 4.28
N THR A 2 11.15 -9.91 5.18
CA THR A 2 10.09 -8.93 4.84
C THR A 2 10.73 -7.56 4.98
N SER A 3 11.02 -6.90 3.86
CA SER A 3 11.66 -5.59 3.83
C SER A 3 10.75 -4.54 4.47
N PRO A 4 11.16 -3.92 5.60
CA PRO A 4 10.33 -3.06 6.46
C PRO A 4 9.83 -1.76 5.81
N ASP A 5 10.19 -1.50 4.56
CA ASP A 5 9.88 -0.26 3.84
C ASP A 5 8.81 -0.43 2.74
N SER A 6 8.28 -1.64 2.53
CA SER A 6 7.29 -1.89 1.46
C SER A 6 5.88 -1.39 1.81
N TRP A 7 5.18 -0.80 0.84
CA TRP A 7 3.82 -0.26 1.04
C TRP A 7 2.84 -1.32 1.52
N SER A 8 3.02 -2.55 1.05
CA SER A 8 2.21 -3.71 1.45
C SER A 8 2.32 -4.04 2.94
N GLN A 9 3.51 -3.89 3.53
CA GLN A 9 3.72 -4.12 4.95
C GLN A 9 3.10 -2.99 5.79
N ARG A 10 3.27 -1.74 5.35
CA ARG A 10 2.70 -0.56 6.01
C ARG A 10 1.17 -0.61 6.03
N LEU A 11 0.56 -1.05 4.94
CA LEU A 11 -0.87 -1.32 4.86
C LEU A 11 -1.28 -2.40 5.87
N ARG A 12 -0.56 -3.52 5.92
CA ARG A 12 -0.84 -4.62 6.86
C ARG A 12 -0.76 -4.16 8.32
N GLU A 13 0.31 -3.48 8.71
CA GLU A 13 0.48 -2.95 10.06
C GLU A 13 -0.62 -1.95 10.42
N HIS A 14 -0.97 -1.06 9.49
CA HIS A 14 -2.07 -0.12 9.69
C HIS A 14 -3.41 -0.84 9.88
N CYS A 15 -3.70 -1.89 9.09
CA CYS A 15 -4.89 -2.71 9.29
C CYS A 15 -4.89 -3.37 10.68
N LEU A 16 -3.75 -3.93 11.09
CA LEU A 16 -3.60 -4.61 12.39
C LEU A 16 -3.82 -3.66 13.57
N VAL A 17 -3.22 -2.47 13.54
CA VAL A 17 -3.39 -1.45 14.59
C VAL A 17 -4.83 -0.94 14.66
N ARG A 18 -5.54 -0.87 13.52
CA ARG A 18 -6.91 -0.38 13.43
C ARG A 18 -7.97 -1.47 13.66
N GLY A 19 -7.57 -2.73 13.87
CA GLY A 19 -8.48 -3.86 14.01
C GLY A 19 -9.22 -4.22 12.71
N ILE A 20 -8.67 -3.83 11.55
CA ILE A 20 -9.20 -4.12 10.23
C ILE A 20 -8.69 -5.50 9.79
N PRO A 21 -9.51 -6.34 9.10
CA PRO A 21 -9.04 -7.60 8.53
C PRO A 21 -7.83 -7.41 7.63
N GLU A 22 -6.98 -8.44 7.56
CA GLU A 22 -5.76 -8.39 6.74
C GLU A 22 -6.09 -8.08 5.26
N PRO A 23 -5.28 -7.25 4.60
CA PRO A 23 -5.48 -6.92 3.19
C PRO A 23 -5.29 -8.16 2.30
N THR A 24 -6.30 -8.50 1.50
CA THR A 24 -6.24 -9.63 0.55
C THR A 24 -5.83 -9.13 -0.82
N TYR A 25 -4.77 -9.71 -1.39
CA TYR A 25 -4.29 -9.35 -2.73
C TYR A 25 -4.85 -10.31 -3.79
N THR A 26 -5.17 -9.79 -4.97
CA THR A 26 -5.67 -10.55 -6.11
C THR A 26 -5.03 -9.99 -7.37
N ASP A 27 -4.30 -10.84 -8.09
CA ASP A 27 -3.67 -10.48 -9.35
C ASP A 27 -4.65 -10.67 -10.50
N LEU A 28 -4.74 -9.67 -11.37
CA LEU A 28 -5.64 -9.62 -12.51
C LEU A 28 -4.81 -9.52 -13.79
N SER A 29 -5.00 -10.47 -14.70
CA SER A 29 -4.36 -10.49 -16.02
C SER A 29 -5.37 -10.13 -17.12
N ASP A 30 -5.02 -9.20 -18.00
CA ASP A 30 -5.79 -8.76 -19.15
C ASP A 30 -5.01 -9.04 -20.45
N ARG A 31 -5.60 -9.84 -21.35
CA ARG A 31 -4.93 -10.30 -22.57
C ARG A 31 -5.34 -9.40 -23.74
N ARG A 32 -4.43 -8.52 -24.20
CA ARG A 32 -4.66 -7.59 -25.31
C ARG A 32 -3.94 -7.99 -26.58
N GLY A 33 -4.38 -9.09 -27.21
CA GLY A 33 -4.00 -9.43 -28.58
C GLY A 33 -2.49 -9.63 -28.86
N GLY A 34 -1.68 -9.91 -27.83
CA GLY A 34 -0.24 -10.15 -27.96
C GLY A 34 0.59 -9.76 -26.73
N ARG A 35 0.07 -8.88 -25.86
CA ARG A 35 0.66 -8.56 -24.55
C ARG A 35 -0.34 -8.87 -23.45
N THR A 36 0.17 -9.35 -22.31
CA THR A 36 -0.65 -9.59 -21.11
C THR A 36 -0.37 -8.47 -20.13
N ALA A 37 -1.36 -7.62 -19.92
CA ALA A 37 -1.31 -6.58 -18.90
C ALA A 37 -1.67 -7.22 -17.55
N TRP A 38 -0.94 -6.87 -16.51
CA TRP A 38 -1.13 -7.36 -15.15
C TRP A 38 -1.40 -6.21 -14.21
N THR A 39 -2.29 -6.41 -13.26
CA THR A 39 -2.54 -5.46 -12.17
C THR A 39 -2.83 -6.23 -10.90
N THR A 40 -2.59 -5.61 -9.75
CA THR A 40 -2.90 -6.20 -8.46
C THR A 40 -4.00 -5.39 -7.80
N MET A 41 -4.98 -6.09 -7.23
CA MET A 41 -6.07 -5.55 -6.44
C MET A 41 -5.91 -5.95 -4.97
N VAL A 42 -6.11 -5.04 -4.04
CA VAL A 42 -6.13 -5.29 -2.60
C VAL A 42 -7.52 -5.02 -2.05
N SER A 43 -8.08 -5.98 -1.34
CA SER A 43 -9.36 -5.87 -0.65
C SER A 43 -9.13 -5.61 0.82
N VAL A 44 -9.62 -4.48 1.33
CA VAL A 44 -9.48 -4.06 2.73
C VAL A 44 -10.82 -3.60 3.26
N SER A 45 -11.28 -4.19 4.37
CA SER A 45 -12.54 -3.82 5.03
C SER A 45 -13.79 -3.87 4.12
N GLY A 46 -13.80 -4.75 3.10
CA GLY A 46 -14.88 -4.84 2.12
C GLY A 46 -14.81 -3.82 0.98
N THR A 47 -13.76 -3.00 0.92
CA THR A 47 -13.47 -2.10 -0.20
C THR A 47 -12.30 -2.63 -1.02
N ASN A 48 -12.46 -2.65 -2.33
CA ASN A 48 -11.44 -3.12 -3.27
C ASN A 48 -10.68 -1.91 -3.83
N TYR A 49 -9.35 -1.97 -3.77
CA TYR A 49 -8.45 -0.98 -4.33
C TYR A 49 -7.60 -1.67 -5.38
N GLN A 50 -7.46 -1.09 -6.56
CA GLN A 50 -6.62 -1.63 -7.62
C GLN A 50 -5.43 -0.70 -7.86
N ALA A 51 -4.34 -1.26 -8.39
CA ALA A 51 -3.24 -0.43 -8.87
C ALA A 51 -3.74 0.54 -9.96
N ARG A 52 -3.15 1.73 -10.00
CA ARG A 52 -3.55 2.81 -10.91
C ARG A 52 -3.20 2.51 -12.36
N PHE A 53 -2.16 1.71 -12.56
CA PHE A 53 -1.65 1.35 -13.87
C PHE A 53 -1.66 -0.17 -14.07
N TRP A 54 -1.64 -0.55 -15.34
CA TRP A 54 -1.41 -1.91 -15.77
C TRP A 54 0.07 -2.09 -16.06
N TYR A 55 0.65 -3.12 -15.48
CA TYR A 55 2.06 -3.48 -15.54
C TYR A 55 2.26 -4.70 -16.44
N ASP A 56 3.51 -4.98 -16.81
CA ASP A 56 3.84 -6.27 -17.43
C ASP A 56 3.98 -7.35 -16.33
N GLY A 57 3.98 -8.63 -16.69
CA GLY A 57 4.02 -9.74 -15.73
C GLY A 57 5.26 -9.71 -14.83
N ASP A 58 6.38 -9.21 -15.36
CA ASP A 58 7.62 -9.00 -14.63
C ASP A 58 7.54 -7.93 -13.54
N TYR A 59 6.55 -7.04 -13.60
CA TYR A 59 6.41 -5.88 -12.71
C TYR A 59 5.24 -6.01 -11.72
N LEU A 60 4.74 -7.23 -11.48
CA LEU A 60 3.70 -7.51 -10.49
C LEU A 60 4.04 -7.02 -9.07
N SER A 61 5.33 -7.02 -8.72
CA SER A 61 5.77 -6.48 -7.42
C SER A 61 5.52 -4.96 -7.32
N GLN A 62 5.72 -4.21 -8.42
CA GLN A 62 5.43 -2.79 -8.47
C GLN A 62 3.91 -2.53 -8.46
N ALA A 63 3.13 -3.37 -9.16
CA ALA A 63 1.67 -3.31 -9.12
C ALA A 63 1.12 -3.50 -7.70
N LYS A 64 1.70 -4.45 -6.95
CA LYS A 64 1.35 -4.70 -5.55
C LYS A 64 1.68 -3.50 -4.67
N GLU A 65 2.85 -2.89 -4.83
CA GLU A 65 3.25 -1.71 -4.06
C GLU A 65 2.33 -0.51 -4.32
N ASP A 66 2.02 -0.22 -5.59
CA ASP A 66 1.13 0.87 -5.99
C ASP A 66 -0.29 0.66 -5.43
N CYS A 67 -0.80 -0.56 -5.53
CA CYS A 67 -2.10 -0.95 -4.99
C CYS A 67 -2.18 -0.75 -3.47
N SER A 68 -1.12 -1.16 -2.74
CA SER A 68 -1.03 -0.95 -1.30
C SER A 68 -0.96 0.53 -0.93
N GLU A 69 -0.25 1.34 -1.71
CA GLU A 69 -0.18 2.79 -1.52
C GLU A 69 -1.56 3.43 -1.69
N VAL A 70 -2.29 3.10 -2.76
CA VAL A 70 -3.64 3.59 -3.03
C VAL A 70 -4.60 3.21 -1.90
N ALA A 71 -4.55 1.96 -1.44
CA ALA A 71 -5.37 1.51 -0.32
C ALA A 71 -5.03 2.28 0.96
N LEU A 72 -3.74 2.42 1.29
CA LEU A 72 -3.30 3.11 2.50
C LEU A 72 -3.71 4.58 2.47
N ARG A 73 -3.51 5.28 1.34
CA ARG A 73 -3.95 6.67 1.15
C ARG A 73 -5.45 6.83 1.32
N THR A 74 -6.23 5.89 0.79
CA THR A 74 -7.69 5.94 0.89
C THR A 74 -8.16 5.68 2.32
N ILE A 75 -7.57 4.72 3.02
CA ILE A 75 -7.90 4.41 4.42
C ILE A 75 -7.48 5.55 5.37
N THR A 76 -6.35 6.21 5.08
CA THR A 76 -5.84 7.34 5.88
C THR A 76 -6.48 8.68 5.52
N GLY A 77 -7.18 8.79 4.39
CA GLY A 77 -7.80 10.03 3.90
C GLY A 77 -6.81 11.02 3.26
N TYR A 78 -5.54 10.64 3.07
CA TYR A 78 -4.53 11.48 2.41
C TYR A 78 -4.63 11.36 0.88
N MET A 79 -5.56 12.11 0.28
CA MET A 79 -5.85 12.09 -1.17
C MET A 79 -5.11 13.15 -2.01
N ASN A 80 -4.15 13.91 -1.46
CA ASN A 80 -3.47 14.94 -2.21
C ASN A 80 -2.50 14.34 -3.24
N SER A 81 -2.86 14.45 -4.53
CA SER A 81 -2.15 13.91 -5.69
C SER A 81 -1.05 14.83 -6.25
N ALA A 82 -0.95 16.08 -5.78
CA ALA A 82 0.09 17.03 -6.18
C ALA A 82 1.42 16.81 -5.44
N GLN A 83 1.40 15.99 -4.39
CA GLN A 83 2.60 15.60 -3.64
C GLN A 83 2.90 14.12 -3.90
N MET A 84 4.12 13.87 -4.38
CA MET A 84 4.73 12.55 -4.26
C MET A 84 4.62 12.17 -2.79
N PRO A 85 4.03 11.01 -2.45
CA PRO A 85 3.88 10.62 -1.06
C PRO A 85 5.30 10.60 -0.47
N PRO A 86 5.55 11.30 0.64
CA PRO A 86 6.88 11.33 1.21
C PRO A 86 7.33 9.88 1.50
N PRO A 87 8.63 9.58 1.30
CA PRO A 87 9.16 8.24 1.42
C PRO A 87 8.81 7.62 2.76
N ALA A 88 8.79 6.28 2.82
CA ALA A 88 8.33 5.54 3.98
C ALA A 88 9.00 5.92 5.31
N SER A 89 10.21 6.47 5.24
CA SER A 89 10.97 7.08 6.32
C SER A 89 10.21 8.18 7.08
N HIS A 90 9.30 8.91 6.42
CA HIS A 90 8.64 10.07 7.01
C HIS A 90 7.57 9.69 8.05
N TYR A 91 6.86 8.57 7.88
CA TYR A 91 5.88 8.10 8.87
C TYR A 91 6.52 7.37 10.06
N ARG A 92 7.80 6.96 9.95
CA ARG A 92 8.57 6.45 11.09
C ARG A 92 8.86 7.55 12.12
N SER A 93 9.04 8.79 11.66
CA SER A 93 9.34 9.94 12.54
C SER A 93 8.13 10.42 13.36
N LEU A 94 6.91 10.29 12.83
CA LEU A 94 5.68 10.70 13.52
C LEU A 94 5.25 9.72 14.63
N GLY A 95 5.70 8.46 14.59
CA GLY A 95 5.43 7.47 15.63
C GLY A 95 6.43 7.47 16.79
N THR A 96 7.63 8.05 16.63
CA THR A 96 8.68 8.02 17.66
C THR A 96 8.74 9.31 18.51
N GLN A 97 8.13 10.42 18.05
CA GLN A 97 8.13 11.69 18.77
C GLN A 97 6.94 11.89 19.72
N MET A 98 6.34 10.80 20.21
CA MET A 98 5.32 10.86 21.29
C MET A 98 5.69 9.99 22.50
N ASN A 99 6.93 9.46 22.58
CA ASN A 99 7.33 8.61 23.70
C ASN A 99 8.68 8.97 24.34
N GLN A 100 9.09 10.25 24.28
CA GLN A 100 10.29 10.73 25.01
C GLN A 100 9.99 11.83 26.04
N SER A 101 8.73 12.10 26.35
CA SER A 101 8.34 13.13 27.33
C SER A 101 7.62 12.56 28.55
N ILE A 102 8.10 11.46 29.12
CA ILE A 102 7.89 11.09 30.53
C ILE A 102 9.12 10.26 30.95
N THR A 103 10.08 10.92 31.60
CA THR A 103 10.78 10.50 32.83
C THR A 103 11.96 11.45 33.03
N SER A 104 11.73 12.40 33.95
CA SER A 104 12.64 13.15 34.84
C SER A 104 14.02 13.59 34.36
#